data_AF-A0A1H2Y9H2-F1
#
_entry.id   AF-A0A1H2Y9H2-F1
#
_cell.length_a   1.000
_cell.length_b   1.000
_cell.length_c   1.000
_cell.angle_alpha   90.00
_cell.angle_beta   90.00
_cell.angle_gamma   90.00
#
_symmetry.space_group_name_H-M   'P 1'
#
loop_
_entity.id
_entity.type
_entity.pdbx_description
1 polymer ?
#
loop_
_entity_poly.entity_id
_entity_poly.type
_entity_poly.pdbx_seq_one_letter_code
_entity_poly.pdbx_strand_id
1 'polypeptide(L)' 'MVKCGVCGGDAPRQPSVTEEGKCDLCGKKFVLKEEKKKE' A
#
# COMPACT_ATOMS: atom_id res chain seq x y z
N MET A 1 -13.80 11.80 -3.44
CA MET A 1 -12.78 10.78 -3.79
C MET A 1 -12.76 9.75 -2.68
N VAL A 2 -12.44 8.49 -2.97
CA VAL A 2 -12.32 7.46 -1.92
C VAL A 2 -10.92 7.52 -1.31
N LYS A 3 -10.78 7.13 -0.05
CA LYS A 3 -9.46 7.04 0.57
C LYS A 3 -8.74 5.76 0.12
N CYS A 4 -7.46 5.90 -0.21
CA CYS A 4 -6.55 4.80 -0.45
C CYS A 4 -6.40 3.96 0.83
N GLY A 5 -6.70 2.66 0.75
CA GLY A 5 -6.57 1.73 1.89
C GLY A 5 -5.13 1.49 2.36
N VAL A 6 -4.14 1.99 1.61
CA VAL A 6 -2.71 1.75 1.85
C VAL A 6 -2.05 2.94 2.53
N CYS A 7 -2.19 4.13 1.93
CA CYS A 7 -1.53 5.35 2.38
C CYS A 7 -2.50 6.42 2.90
N GLY A 8 -3.82 6.20 2.82
CA GLY A 8 -4.85 7.12 3.29
C GLY A 8 -5.10 8.34 2.40
N GLY A 9 -4.35 8.53 1.30
CA GLY A 9 -4.53 9.64 0.38
C GLY A 9 -5.81 9.53 -0.47
N ASP A 10 -6.21 10.64 -1.09
CA ASP A 10 -7.34 10.67 -2.02
C ASP A 10 -7.02 9.89 -3.30
N ALA A 11 -7.95 9.02 -3.70
CA ALA A 11 -7.83 8.20 -4.89
C ALA A 11 -9.19 8.12 -5.63
N PRO A 12 -9.18 7.92 -6.96
CA PRO A 12 -10.40 7.75 -7.73
C PRO A 12 -11.11 6.41 -7.43
N ARG A 13 -10.35 5.39 -6.98
CA ARG A 13 -10.85 4.07 -6.58
C ARG A 13 -9.94 3.46 -5.51
N GLN A 14 -10.37 2.36 -4.88
CA GLN A 14 -9.43 1.55 -4.09
C GLN A 14 -8.34 0.99 -5.02
N PRO A 15 -7.06 1.18 -4.66
CA PRO A 15 -5.96 0.61 -5.42
C PRO A 15 -5.92 -0.91 -5.25
N SER A 16 -5.37 -1.57 -6.26
CA SER A 16 -5.01 -2.98 -6.26
C SER A 16 -3.49 -3.12 -6.11
N VAL A 17 -3.06 -4.27 -5.60
CA VAL A 17 -1.64 -4.63 -5.52
C VAL A 17 -1.23 -5.29 -6.84
N THR A 18 -0.16 -4.80 -7.46
CA THR A 18 0.43 -5.42 -8.65
C THR A 18 1.16 -6.72 -8.28
N GLU A 19 1.50 -7.54 -9.28
CA GLU A 19 2.27 -8.79 -9.07
C GLU A 19 3.64 -8.54 -8.42
N GLU A 20 4.23 -7.37 -8.63
CA GLU A 20 5.48 -6.94 -7.98
C GLU A 20 5.31 -6.51 -6.51
N GLY A 21 4.09 -6.54 -5.97
CA GLY A 21 3.78 -6.08 -4.63
C GLY A 21 3.78 -4.56 -4.50
N LYS A 22 3.37 -3.82 -5.54
CA LYS A 22 3.29 -2.35 -5.53
C LYS A 22 1.85 -1.87 -5.66
N CYS A 23 1.55 -0.67 -5.18
CA CYS A 23 0.27 -0.02 -5.44
C CYS A 23 0.17 0.38 -6.92
N ASP A 24 -0.91 0.00 -7.60
CA ASP A 24 -1.08 0.30 -9.03
C ASP A 24 -1.25 1.80 -9.33
N LEU A 25 -1.73 2.58 -8.35
CA LEU A 25 -1.97 4.02 -8.50
C LEU A 25 -0.74 4.89 -8.17
N CYS A 26 0.06 4.52 -7.17
CA CYS A 26 1.18 5.35 -6.70
C CYS A 26 2.55 4.69 -6.79
N GLY A 27 2.61 3.42 -7.20
CA GLY A 27 3.86 2.66 -7.38
C GLY A 27 4.60 2.29 -6.08
N LYS A 28 4.12 2.73 -4.92
CA LYS A 28 4.76 2.40 -3.63
C LYS A 28 4.71 0.90 -3.37
N LYS A 29 5.86 0.32 -2.99
CA LYS A 29 5.99 -1.09 -2.62
C LYS A 29 5.39 -1.33 -1.24
N PHE A 30 4.58 -2.39 -1.11
CA PHE A 30 4.12 -2.86 0.17
C PHE A 30 5.28 -3.59 0.85
N VAL A 31 5.62 -3.14 2.05
CA VAL A 31 6.57 -3.83 2.92
C VAL A 31 5.82 -4.27 4.15
N LEU A 32 5.96 -5.55 4.49
CA LEU A 32 5.51 -6.01 5.80
C LEU A 32 6.38 -5.31 6.83
N LYS A 33 5.75 -4.76 7.87
CA LYS A 33 6.48 -4.19 8.99
C LYS A 33 7.15 -5.38 9.68
N GLU A 34 8.46 -5.53 9.51
CA GLU A 34 9.21 -6.59 10.17
C GLU A 34 8.84 -6.60 11.65
N GLU A 35 8.39 -7.77 12.12
CA GLU A 35 8.14 -7.99 13.54
C GLU A 35 9.44 -7.63 14.26
N LYS A 36 9.39 -6.61 15.12
CA LYS A 36 10.50 -6.27 16.01
C LYS A 36 10.94 -7.57 16.66
N LYS A 37 12.12 -8.08 16.27
CA LYS A 37 12.81 -9.12 17.04
C LYS A 37 12.85 -8.61 18.48
N LYS A 38 12.11 -9.30 19.36
CA LYS A 38 12.29 -9.14 20.81
C LYS A 38 13.70 -9.66 21.09
N GLU A 39 14.63 -8.73 21.26
CA GLU A 39 15.86 -8.96 22.03
C GLU A 39 15.52 -9.05 23.52
#